data_AF-A0A934LB92-F1
#
_entry.id   AF-A0A934LB92-F1
#
_cell.length_a   1.000
_cell.length_b   1.000
_cell.length_c   1.000
_cell.angle_alpha   90.00
_cell.angle_beta   90.00
_cell.angle_gamma   90.00
#
_symmetry.space_group_name_H-M   'P 1'
#
loop_
_entity.id
_entity.type
_entity.pdbx_description
1 polymer ?
#
loop_
_entity_poly.entity_id
_entity_poly.type
_entity_poly.pdbx_seq_one_letter_code
_entity_poly.pdbx_strand_id
1 'polypeptide(L)' 'MRTTLDIEEDVLFAAKDLARREKKTAGQVISDLARKGLAGAEALTAHEPKAIYGFRPFPKEGRIVSNELINKLREDGEY' A
#
# COMPACT_ATOMS: atom_id res chain seq x y z
N MET A 1 -7.15 -11.24 -5.19
CA MET A 1 -7.24 -11.34 -6.67
C MET A 1 -6.12 -12.26 -7.14
N ARG A 2 -6.36 -13.09 -8.17
CA ARG A 2 -5.29 -13.92 -8.76
C ARG A 2 -4.84 -13.23 -10.05
N THR A 3 -3.60 -12.77 -10.05
CA THR A 3 -2.99 -12.00 -11.14
C THR A 3 -1.65 -12.66 -11.47
N THR A 4 -1.29 -12.69 -12.75
CA THR A 4 0.04 -13.12 -13.20
C THR A 4 0.92 -11.88 -13.27
N LEU A 5 2.09 -11.94 -12.64
CA LEU A 5 3.06 -10.85 -12.59
C LEU A 5 4.43 -11.44 -12.94
N ASP A 6 5.20 -10.75 -13.76
CA ASP A 6 6.61 -11.06 -13.96
C ASP A 6 7.41 -10.52 -12.77
N ILE A 7 8.28 -11.37 -12.21
CA ILE A 7 9.08 -11.08 -11.01
C ILE A 7 10.48 -11.64 -11.23
N GLU A 8 11.48 -10.87 -10.83
CA GLU A 8 12.88 -11.28 -10.88
C GLU A 8 13.12 -12.54 -10.03
N GLU A 9 14.06 -13.38 -10.48
CA GLU A 9 14.30 -14.70 -9.91
C GLU A 9 14.80 -14.61 -8.45
N ASP A 10 15.66 -13.64 -8.17
CA ASP A 10 16.21 -13.35 -6.84
C ASP A 10 15.11 -12.94 -5.84
N VAL A 11 14.17 -12.09 -6.26
CA VAL A 11 13.00 -11.67 -5.48
C VAL A 11 12.12 -12.88 -5.18
N LEU A 12 11.89 -13.76 -6.16
CA LEU A 12 11.11 -14.97 -5.97
C LEU A 12 11.76 -15.93 -4.97
N PHE A 13 13.07 -16.11 -5.01
CA PHE A 13 13.80 -16.92 -4.04
C PHE A 13 13.72 -16.33 -2.63
N ALA A 14 13.95 -15.02 -2.48
CA ALA A 14 13.84 -14.32 -1.20
C ALA A 14 12.43 -14.43 -0.61
N ALA A 15 11.40 -14.24 -1.44
CA ALA A 15 10.00 -14.39 -1.02
C ALA A 15 9.68 -15.82 -0.56
N LYS A 16 10.21 -16.85 -1.24
CA LYS A 16 10.02 -18.25 -0.85
C LYS A 16 10.67 -18.57 0.49
N ASP A 17 11.87 -18.06 0.74
CA ASP A 17 12.55 -18.27 2.02
C ASP A 17 11.78 -17.61 3.16
N LEU A 18 11.35 -16.36 2.97
CA LEU A 18 10.53 -15.65 3.96
C LEU A 18 9.17 -16.33 4.18
N ALA A 19 8.53 -16.81 3.12
CA ALA A 19 7.27 -17.55 3.19
C ALA A 19 7.37 -18.82 4.04
N ARG A 20 8.48 -19.56 3.95
CA ARG A 20 8.76 -20.73 4.79
C ARG A 20 8.86 -20.35 6.27
N ARG A 21 9.56 -19.25 6.58
CA ARG A 21 9.72 -18.74 7.95
C ARG A 21 8.40 -18.28 8.55
N GLU A 22 7.57 -17.58 7.77
CA GLU A 22 6.28 -17.04 8.20
C GLU A 22 5.10 -18.02 8.09
N LYS A 23 5.31 -19.24 7.56
CA LYS A 23 4.25 -20.21 7.24
C LYS A 23 3.14 -19.63 6.35
N LYS A 24 3.53 -18.81 5.37
CA LYS A 24 2.64 -18.20 4.37
C LYS A 24 2.98 -18.72 2.98
N THR A 25 2.12 -18.42 2.01
CA THR A 25 2.45 -18.65 0.59
C THR A 25 3.36 -17.54 0.05
N ALA A 26 4.19 -17.84 -0.95
CA ALA A 26 5.04 -16.82 -1.59
C ALA A 26 4.21 -15.65 -2.14
N GLY A 27 3.03 -15.90 -2.72
CA GLY A 27 2.14 -14.86 -3.20
C GLY A 27 1.59 -13.95 -2.09
N GLN A 28 1.30 -14.50 -0.90
CA GLN A 28 0.90 -13.69 0.26
C GLN A 28 2.04 -12.79 0.74
N VAL A 29 3.25 -13.33 0.84
CA VAL A 29 4.44 -12.56 1.25
C VAL A 29 4.71 -11.42 0.25
N ILE A 30 4.69 -11.71 -1.04
CA ILE A 30 4.88 -10.69 -2.09
C ILE A 30 3.77 -9.64 -2.01
N SER A 31 2.51 -10.04 -1.82
CA SER A 31 1.40 -9.09 -1.67
C SER A 31 1.55 -8.20 -0.42
N ASP A 32 2.04 -8.74 0.69
CA ASP A 32 2.28 -7.98 1.92
C ASP A 32 3.44 -6.99 1.75
N LEU A 33 4.52 -7.42 1.09
CA LEU A 33 5.67 -6.56 0.78
C LEU A 33 5.30 -5.45 -0.19
N ALA A 34 4.55 -5.77 -1.26
CA ALA A 34 4.03 -4.80 -2.20
C ALA A 34 3.12 -3.78 -1.48
N ARG A 35 2.27 -4.23 -0.55
CA ARG A 35 1.44 -3.32 0.26
C ARG A 35 2.30 -2.36 1.09
N LYS A 36 3.34 -2.86 1.76
CA LYS A 36 4.25 -2.04 2.56
C LYS A 36 5.03 -1.03 1.70
N GLY A 37 5.48 -1.44 0.51
CA GLY A 37 6.20 -0.55 -0.41
C GLY A 37 5.30 0.51 -1.06
N LEU A 38 4.07 0.14 -1.43
CA LEU A 38 3.10 1.01 -2.11
C LEU A 38 2.32 1.93 -1.17
N ALA A 39 2.28 1.65 0.13
CA ALA A 39 1.69 2.55 1.12
C ALA A 39 2.43 3.89 1.25
N GLY A 40 3.55 4.05 0.52
CA GLY A 40 4.50 5.14 0.70
C GLY A 40 5.33 4.89 1.95
N ALA A 41 6.62 5.23 1.93
CA ALA A 41 7.33 5.47 3.17
C ALA A 41 6.48 6.44 4.01
N GLU A 42 6.39 6.23 5.32
CA GLU A 42 5.90 7.29 6.20
C GLU A 42 6.63 8.55 5.77
N ALA A 43 5.94 9.46 5.08
CA ALA A 43 6.52 10.72 4.71
C ALA A 43 7.03 11.26 6.04
N LEU A 44 8.36 11.40 6.18
CA LEU A 44 8.98 12.05 7.32
C LEU A 44 8.21 13.34 7.46
N THR A 45 7.25 13.36 8.38
CA THR A 45 6.31 14.45 8.45
C THR A 45 7.17 15.61 8.89
N ALA A 46 7.48 16.51 7.97
CA ALA A 46 8.06 17.78 8.32
C ALA A 46 7.22 18.30 9.49
N HIS A 47 7.87 18.60 10.61
CA HIS A 47 7.24 19.23 11.74
C HIS A 47 6.88 20.67 11.35
N GLU A 48 6.07 20.83 10.32
CA GLU A 48 5.45 22.10 10.02
C GLU A 48 4.40 22.35 11.11
N PRO A 49 4.40 23.55 11.70
CA PRO A 49 3.40 23.91 12.68
C PRO A 49 2.02 23.71 12.06
N LYS A 50 1.17 22.96 12.75
CA LYS A 50 -0.16 22.56 12.29
C LYS A 50 -0.96 23.80 11.89
N ALA A 51 -1.07 24.05 10.59
CA ALA A 51 -1.89 25.14 10.08
C ALA A 51 -3.35 24.89 10.51
N ILE A 52 -3.89 25.82 11.31
CA ILE A 52 -5.24 25.72 11.85
C ILE A 52 -6.19 26.21 10.76
N TYR A 53 -6.61 25.31 9.86
CA TYR A 53 -7.53 25.65 8.76
C TYR A 53 -9.01 25.54 9.16
N GLY A 54 -9.37 25.63 10.44
CA GLY A 54 -10.77 25.55 10.90
C GLY A 54 -11.43 24.17 10.77
N PHE A 55 -10.78 23.20 10.14
CA PHE A 55 -11.19 21.80 10.11
C PHE A 55 -10.11 20.90 10.71
N ARG A 56 -10.52 19.78 11.32
CA ARG A 56 -9.62 18.75 11.83
C ARG A 56 -9.36 17.75 10.71
N PRO A 57 -8.11 17.61 10.20
CA PRO A 57 -7.79 16.58 9.23
C PRO A 57 -8.14 15.20 9.78
N PHE A 58 -8.59 14.30 8.90
CA PHE A 58 -8.78 12.89 9.26
C PHE A 58 -7.44 12.26 9.70
N PRO A 59 -7.45 11.35 10.68
CA PRO A 59 -6.25 10.61 11.04
C PRO A 59 -5.75 9.81 9.82
N LYS A 60 -4.43 9.65 9.69
CA LYS A 60 -3.88 8.75 8.67
C LYS A 60 -4.29 7.32 9.01
N GLU A 61 -5.03 6.67 8.13
CA GLU A 61 -5.54 5.30 8.35
C GLU A 61 -4.65 4.21 7.72
N GLY A 62 -3.52 4.58 7.09
CA GLY A 62 -2.60 3.62 6.47
C GLY A 62 -3.19 2.84 5.28
N ARG A 63 -4.36 3.25 4.77
CA ARG A 63 -4.97 2.68 3.57
C ARG A 63 -4.19 3.12 2.33
N ILE A 64 -3.91 2.18 1.43
CA ILE A 64 -3.31 2.49 0.13
C ILE A 64 -4.36 3.18 -0.72
N VAL A 65 -4.08 4.43 -1.10
CA VAL A 65 -4.90 5.19 -2.05
C VAL A 65 -4.32 5.02 -3.44
N SER A 66 -5.09 4.43 -4.35
CA SER A 66 -4.71 4.27 -5.76
C SER A 66 -5.51 5.21 -6.65
N ASN A 67 -4.99 5.57 -7.82
CA ASN A 67 -5.75 6.36 -8.80
C ASN A 67 -7.03 5.66 -9.24
N GLU A 68 -7.03 4.34 -9.32
CA GLU A 68 -8.24 3.55 -9.59
C GLU A 68 -9.33 3.76 -8.53
N LEU A 69 -8.96 3.80 -7.24
CA LEU A 69 -9.91 4.11 -6.17
C LEU A 69 -10.45 5.54 -6.30
N ILE A 70 -9.58 6.50 -6.63
CA ILE A 70 -9.97 7.90 -6.82
C ILE A 70 -10.95 8.02 -8.00
N ASN A 71 -10.67 7.34 -9.11
CA ASN A 71 -11.52 7.39 -10.30
C ASN A 71 -12.88 6.76 -10.03
N LYS A 72 -12.93 5.60 -9.36
CA LYS A 72 -14.21 5.00 -8.91
C LYS A 72 -15.03 5.95 -8.05
N LEU A 73 -14.40 6.62 -7.07
CA LEU A 73 -15.11 7.59 -6.24
C LEU A 73 -15.61 8.82 -7.02
N ARG A 74 -14.92 9.21 -8.10
CA ARG A 74 -15.34 10.30 -8.99
C ARG A 74 -16.54 9.89 -9.86
N GLU A 75 -16.52 8.65 -10.36
CA GLU A 75 -17.57 8.07 -11.20
C GLU A 75 -18.82 7.71 -10.40
N ASP A 76 -18.67 7.08 -9.22
CA ASP A 76 -19.78 6.75 -8.30
C ASP A 76 -20.41 8.02 -7.67
N GLY A 77 -19.68 9.14 -7.72
CA GLY A 77 -20.13 10.46 -7.29
C GLY A 77 -20.89 11.25 -8.36
N GLU A 78 -21.31 10.62 -9.46
CA GLU A 78 -22.28 11.22 -10.39
C GLU A 78 -23.62 11.46 -9.65
N TYR A 79 -23.87 12.74 -9.36
CA TYR A 79 -25.09 13.28 -8.76
C TYR A 79 -26.30 13.17 -9.70
#